data_AF-A0A7S4EF41-F1
#
_entry.id   AF-A0A7S4EF41-F1
#
_cell.length_a   1.000
_cell.length_b   1.000
_cell.length_c   1.000
_cell.angle_alpha   90.00
_cell.angle_beta   90.00
_cell.angle_gamma   90.00
#
_symmetry.space_group_name_H-M   'P 1'
#
loop_
_entity.id
_entity.type
_entity.pdbx_description
1 polymer ?
#
loop_
_entity_poly.entity_id
_entity_poly.type
_entity_poly.pdbx_seq_one_letter_code
_entity_poly.pdbx_strand_id
1 'polypeptide(L)'
;VNQLPLVLWQVLYENIPPVPLYAPLERMSVKTNGGVSLRTLTTQISEFMTRNDIFWACKPAGCIDCSRGVAATAAIAAIRPGYRSRRSTSSVGSMCTSITTNSDNVLKFIVQLWRENGDDNGGVIVEVQRRRGCCISMRETRRQLYNFLARNGCHHS
;
A
#
# COMPACT_ATOMS: atom_id res chain seq x y z
N VAL A 1 11.59 23.45 6.90
CA VAL A 1 11.61 21.98 6.64
C VAL A 1 10.87 21.76 5.33
N ASN A 2 11.56 21.43 4.24
CA ASN A 2 10.91 21.23 2.95
C ASN A 2 10.14 19.91 2.98
N GLN A 3 8.83 19.98 3.21
CA GLN A 3 7.96 18.82 3.05
C GLN A 3 7.89 18.51 1.55
N LEU A 4 8.41 17.35 1.16
CA LEU A 4 8.21 16.85 -0.19
C LEU A 4 6.71 16.68 -0.44
N PRO A 5 6.21 16.97 -1.66
CA PRO A 5 4.80 16.77 -1.97
C PRO A 5 4.44 15.30 -1.75
N LEU A 6 3.46 15.07 -0.86
CA LEU A 6 2.85 13.77 -0.68
C LEU A 6 2.25 13.34 -2.02
N VAL A 7 2.81 12.27 -2.59
CA VAL A 7 2.22 11.66 -3.78
C VAL A 7 0.93 10.99 -3.35
N LEU A 8 -0.17 11.72 -3.53
CA LEU A 8 -1.50 11.23 -3.22
C LEU A 8 -1.97 10.31 -4.33
N TRP A 9 -2.38 9.11 -3.98
CA TRP A 9 -3.09 8.26 -4.91
C TRP A 9 -4.48 8.85 -5.18
N GLN A 10 -4.71 9.26 -6.41
CA GLN A 10 -6.00 9.77 -6.88
C GLN A 10 -6.58 8.78 -7.89
N VAL A 11 -7.84 8.40 -7.66
CA VAL A 11 -8.60 7.53 -8.56
C VAL A 11 -10.02 8.04 -8.63
N LEU A 12 -10.58 8.06 -9.83
CA LEU A 12 -11.97 8.39 -10.07
C LEU A 12 -12.81 7.10 -10.00
N TYR A 13 -14.02 7.21 -9.48
CA TYR A 13 -14.87 6.05 -9.21
C TYR A 13 -15.20 5.28 -10.48
N GLU A 14 -15.43 5.98 -11.60
CA GLU A 14 -15.68 5.44 -12.93
C GLU A 14 -14.56 4.54 -13.45
N ASN A 15 -13.32 4.77 -13.00
CA ASN A 15 -12.16 3.98 -13.41
C ASN A 15 -11.96 2.72 -12.56
N ILE A 16 -12.70 2.56 -11.46
CA ILE A 16 -12.60 1.38 -10.60
C ILE A 16 -13.36 0.21 -11.25
N PRO A 17 -12.70 -0.93 -11.48
CA PRO A 17 -13.34 -2.08 -12.11
C PRO A 17 -14.38 -2.71 -11.16
N PRO A 18 -15.45 -3.34 -11.71
CA PRO A 18 -16.39 -4.11 -10.91
C PRO A 18 -15.72 -5.32 -10.28
N VAL A 19 -16.20 -5.75 -9.12
CA VAL A 19 -15.72 -6.97 -8.45
C VAL A 19 -15.92 -8.19 -9.39
N PRO A 20 -14.86 -8.97 -9.68
CA PRO A 20 -14.98 -10.21 -10.46
C PRO A 20 -15.84 -11.23 -9.72
N LEU A 21 -16.74 -11.89 -10.47
CA LEU A 21 -17.63 -12.95 -9.95
C LEU A 21 -16.87 -14.20 -9.47
N TYR A 22 -15.73 -14.52 -10.10
CA TYR A 22 -15.00 -15.79 -9.89
C TYR A 22 -13.57 -15.56 -9.41
N ALA A 23 -13.41 -14.82 -8.32
CA ALA A 23 -12.06 -14.58 -7.80
C ALA A 23 -11.63 -15.59 -6.74
N PRO A 24 -10.33 -15.85 -6.61
CA PRO A 24 -9.79 -16.76 -5.60
C PRO A 24 -10.17 -16.35 -4.17
N LEU A 25 -10.37 -17.37 -3.33
CA LEU A 25 -10.97 -17.35 -1.98
C LEU A 25 -10.23 -16.51 -0.92
N GLU A 26 -9.00 -16.05 -1.16
CA GLU A 26 -8.22 -15.28 -0.16
C GLU A 26 -8.41 -13.76 -0.26
N ARG A 27 -9.67 -13.33 -0.41
CA ARG A 27 -10.04 -11.92 -0.38
C ARG A 27 -10.30 -11.49 1.06
N MET A 28 -9.64 -10.41 1.46
CA MET A 28 -10.09 -9.62 2.60
C MET A 28 -10.57 -8.28 2.05
N SER A 29 -11.85 -8.00 2.22
CA SER A 29 -12.51 -6.79 1.75
C SER A 29 -12.79 -5.87 2.94
N VAL A 30 -12.53 -4.57 2.75
CA VAL A 30 -13.15 -3.53 3.58
C VAL A 30 -14.21 -2.85 2.75
N LYS A 31 -15.40 -2.73 3.33
CA LYS A 31 -16.47 -1.95 2.74
C LYS A 31 -16.43 -0.55 3.33
N THR A 32 -16.47 0.43 2.44
CA THR A 32 -16.77 1.79 2.84
C THR A 32 -18.27 1.87 3.05
N ASN A 33 -18.70 2.03 4.31
CA ASN A 33 -20.06 2.49 4.55
C ASN A 33 -20.16 3.90 3.93
N GLY A 34 -21.31 4.28 3.35
CA GLY A 34 -21.50 5.49 2.54
C GLY A 34 -21.08 6.84 3.16
N GLY A 35 -20.54 6.86 4.38
CA GLY A 35 -19.86 8.01 4.99
C GLY A 35 -18.40 8.23 4.56
N VAL A 36 -17.68 7.22 4.04
CA VAL A 36 -16.26 7.41 3.62
C VAL A 36 -16.15 7.61 2.12
N SER A 37 -15.83 8.84 1.71
CA SER A 37 -15.58 9.14 0.29
C SER A 37 -14.37 8.37 -0.25
N LEU A 38 -14.39 8.05 -1.55
CA LEU A 38 -13.26 7.43 -2.25
C LEU A 38 -11.96 8.22 -2.07
N ARG A 39 -12.03 9.55 -2.11
CA ARG A 39 -10.88 10.44 -1.89
C ARG A 39 -10.31 10.28 -0.48
N THR A 40 -11.17 10.16 0.52
CA THR A 40 -10.76 9.91 1.91
C THR A 40 -10.06 8.56 2.01
N LEU A 41 -10.64 7.52 1.40
CA LEU A 41 -10.06 6.17 1.39
C LEU A 41 -8.67 6.14 0.75
N THR A 42 -8.49 6.70 -0.46
CA THR A 42 -7.17 6.69 -1.11
C THR A 42 -6.15 7.55 -0.38
N THR A 43 -6.59 8.62 0.29
CA THR A 43 -5.74 9.42 1.17
C THR A 43 -5.24 8.61 2.35
N GLN A 44 -6.15 7.89 3.03
CA GLN A 44 -5.79 7.01 4.15
C GLN A 44 -4.83 5.90 3.72
N ILE A 45 -5.07 5.27 2.56
CA ILE A 45 -4.15 4.25 2.03
C ILE A 45 -2.78 4.85 1.73
N SER A 46 -2.71 6.01 1.07
CA SER A 46 -1.44 6.70 0.76
C SER A 46 -0.67 7.07 2.02
N GLU A 47 -1.39 7.54 3.05
CA GLU A 47 -0.81 7.86 4.34
C GLU A 47 -0.28 6.62 5.06
N PHE A 48 -1.04 5.53 5.06
CA PHE A 48 -0.59 4.25 5.62
C PHE A 48 0.70 3.77 4.93
N MET A 49 0.76 3.83 3.60
CA MET A 49 1.96 3.43 2.86
C MET A 49 3.17 4.29 3.24
N THR A 50 2.98 5.61 3.33
CA THR A 50 4.02 6.56 3.72
C THR A 50 4.53 6.27 5.14
N ARG A 51 3.63 6.05 6.10
CA ARG A 51 3.98 5.80 7.52
C ARG A 51 4.72 4.47 7.73
N ASN A 52 4.56 3.51 6.83
CA ASN A 52 5.13 2.15 6.97
C ASN A 52 6.31 1.89 6.02
N ASP A 53 6.87 2.95 5.41
CA ASP A 53 7.95 2.86 4.43
C ASP A 53 7.64 1.86 3.30
N ILE A 54 6.37 1.79 2.91
CA ILE A 54 5.94 1.00 1.77
C ILE A 54 6.09 1.90 0.56
N PHE A 55 6.78 1.43 -0.46
CA PHE A 55 6.87 2.11 -1.73
C PHE A 55 5.75 1.65 -2.64
N TRP A 56 5.12 2.57 -3.36
CA TRP A 56 4.05 2.25 -4.29
C TRP A 56 4.22 2.94 -5.64
N ALA A 57 3.69 2.30 -6.68
CA ALA A 57 3.52 2.86 -8.01
C ALA A 57 2.05 2.75 -8.41
N CYS A 58 1.45 3.87 -8.80
CA CYS A 58 0.08 3.87 -9.28
C CYS A 58 0.00 3.16 -10.63
N LYS A 59 -0.98 2.26 -10.74
CA LYS A 59 -1.38 1.60 -11.97
C LYS A 59 -2.78 2.10 -12.36
N PRO A 60 -3.21 1.92 -13.62
CA PRO A 60 -4.56 2.22 -14.03
C PRO A 60 -5.59 1.48 -13.17
N ALA A 61 -6.84 1.94 -13.24
CA ALA A 61 -8.00 1.23 -12.73
C ALA A 61 -7.97 0.94 -11.21
N GLY A 62 -7.51 1.89 -10.40
CA GLY A 62 -7.54 1.75 -8.94
C GLY A 62 -6.59 0.68 -8.40
N CYS A 63 -5.48 0.44 -9.09
CA CYS A 63 -4.47 -0.52 -8.70
C CYS A 63 -3.19 0.20 -8.24
N ILE A 64 -2.53 -0.28 -7.18
CA ILE A 64 -1.20 0.15 -6.78
C ILE A 64 -0.28 -1.05 -6.56
N ASP A 65 0.87 -1.05 -7.23
CA ASP A 65 1.94 -2.00 -6.97
C ASP A 65 2.76 -1.52 -5.77
N CYS A 66 2.86 -2.37 -4.74
CA CYS A 66 3.50 -2.04 -3.48
C CYS A 66 4.75 -2.90 -3.23
N SER A 67 5.76 -2.32 -2.60
CA SER A 67 6.98 -3.02 -2.17
C SER A 67 7.49 -2.49 -0.83
N ARG A 68 7.91 -3.40 0.05
CA ARG A 68 8.46 -3.08 1.38
C ARG A 68 9.74 -3.88 1.60
N GLY A 69 10.79 -3.21 2.08
CA GLY A 69 12.09 -3.83 2.40
C GLY A 69 13.30 -3.02 1.93
N VAL A 70 14.48 -3.34 2.46
CA VAL A 70 15.73 -2.54 2.35
C VAL A 70 16.18 -2.32 0.89
N ALA A 71 15.94 -3.29 0.01
CA ALA A 71 16.30 -3.19 -1.40
C ALA A 71 15.39 -2.24 -2.22
N ALA A 72 14.12 -2.06 -1.79
CA ALA A 72 13.19 -1.15 -2.47
C ALA A 72 13.65 0.31 -2.32
N THR A 73 14.20 0.66 -1.16
CA THR A 73 14.74 2.00 -0.87
C THR A 73 15.90 2.38 -1.82
N ALA A 74 16.79 1.43 -2.13
CA ALA A 74 17.94 1.69 -2.99
C ALA A 74 17.54 1.85 -4.47
N ALA A 75 16.65 1.00 -4.98
CA ALA A 75 16.17 1.10 -6.36
C ALA A 75 15.39 2.39 -6.61
N ILE A 76 14.66 2.89 -5.61
CA ILE A 76 13.86 4.11 -5.75
C ILE A 76 14.69 5.37 -5.52
N ALA A 77 15.71 5.32 -4.66
CA ALA A 77 16.70 6.40 -4.56
C ALA A 77 17.40 6.67 -5.90
N ALA A 78 17.53 5.66 -6.77
CA ALA A 78 18.06 5.82 -8.12
C ALA A 78 17.06 6.47 -9.11
N ILE A 79 15.75 6.31 -8.89
CA ILE A 79 14.70 6.84 -9.78
C ILE A 79 14.29 8.28 -9.39
N ARG A 80 14.46 8.67 -8.13
CA ARG A 80 14.15 10.03 -7.66
C ARG A 80 15.42 10.86 -7.45
N PRO A 81 15.80 11.74 -8.40
CA PRO A 81 16.85 12.73 -8.14
C PRO A 81 16.38 13.67 -7.03
N GLY A 82 16.87 13.46 -5.80
CA GLY A 82 16.60 14.34 -4.65
C GLY A 82 16.13 13.66 -3.37
N TYR A 83 15.86 12.34 -3.34
CA TYR A 83 15.53 11.65 -2.08
C TYR A 83 16.80 11.37 -1.25
N ARG A 84 17.31 12.38 -0.53
CA ARG A 84 18.33 12.16 0.51
C ARG A 84 17.67 11.42 1.67
N SER A 85 17.90 10.11 1.73
CA SER A 85 17.56 9.27 2.88
C SER A 85 18.10 9.92 4.15
N ARG A 86 17.20 10.31 5.05
CA ARG A 86 17.53 10.90 6.35
C ARG A 86 18.00 9.76 7.25
N ARG A 87 19.23 9.29 7.05
CA ARG A 87 19.89 8.39 8.00
C ARG A 87 20.13 9.16 9.29
N SER A 88 19.46 8.73 10.36
CA SER A 88 19.95 8.95 11.72
C SER A 88 21.27 8.20 11.84
N THR A 89 22.38 8.93 11.73
CA THR A 89 23.73 8.40 11.91
C THR A 89 24.09 8.54 13.39
N SER A 90 23.77 7.52 14.18
CA SER A 90 24.50 7.26 15.43
C SER A 90 25.76 6.49 15.05
N SER A 91 26.89 7.19 15.12
CA SER A 91 28.23 6.72 14.77
C SER A 91 28.75 5.70 15.78
N VAL A 92 28.78 4.41 15.44
CA VAL A 92 29.70 3.42 16.03
C VAL A 92 30.05 2.35 14.98
N GLY A 93 31.34 2.15 14.71
CA GLY A 93 31.93 0.89 14.23
C GLY A 93 31.47 0.36 12.88
N SER A 94 32.07 0.84 11.79
CA SER A 94 31.96 0.25 10.45
C SER A 94 32.72 -1.08 10.38
N MET A 95 32.06 -2.16 10.75
CA MET A 95 32.46 -3.52 10.39
C MET A 95 31.72 -3.87 9.09
N CYS A 96 32.45 -3.99 7.98
CA CYS A 96 31.89 -4.34 6.67
C CYS A 96 31.32 -5.76 6.70
N THR A 97 30.06 -5.89 7.13
CA THR A 97 29.26 -7.06 6.82
C THR A 97 28.91 -6.98 5.34
N SER A 98 29.44 -7.92 4.57
CA SER A 98 29.02 -8.16 3.20
C SER A 98 27.50 -8.31 3.18
N ILE A 99 26.79 -7.27 2.77
CA ILE A 99 25.34 -7.29 2.58
C ILE A 99 25.09 -8.25 1.43
N THR A 100 24.92 -9.52 1.74
CA THR A 100 24.26 -10.46 0.85
C THR A 100 22.87 -9.88 0.63
N THR A 101 22.66 -9.30 -0.55
CA THR A 101 21.38 -8.75 -1.00
C THR A 101 20.41 -9.91 -1.20
N ASN A 102 20.00 -10.54 -0.10
CA ASN A 102 19.11 -11.67 -0.13
C ASN A 102 17.73 -11.10 -0.48
N SER A 103 17.37 -11.25 -1.75
CA SER A 103 16.16 -10.67 -2.33
C SER A 103 14.86 -11.20 -1.68
N ASP A 104 14.98 -12.15 -0.77
CA ASP A 104 13.90 -12.79 0.00
C ASP A 104 13.30 -11.89 1.08
N ASN A 105 13.98 -10.80 1.42
CA ASN A 105 13.50 -9.82 2.41
C ASN A 105 12.57 -8.74 1.82
N VAL A 106 12.23 -8.82 0.53
CA VAL A 106 11.32 -7.86 -0.12
C VAL A 106 9.91 -8.44 -0.18
N LEU A 107 8.97 -7.79 0.50
CA LEU A 107 7.55 -8.04 0.35
C LEU A 107 7.02 -7.25 -0.85
N LYS A 108 6.43 -7.93 -1.84
CA LYS A 108 5.71 -7.29 -2.96
C LYS A 108 4.24 -7.69 -2.92
N PHE A 109 3.36 -6.73 -3.08
CA PHE A 109 1.92 -6.96 -3.07
C PHE A 109 1.21 -5.88 -3.87
N ILE A 110 -0.06 -6.11 -4.15
CA ILE A 110 -0.95 -5.15 -4.84
C ILE A 110 -2.03 -4.72 -3.86
N VAL A 111 -2.40 -3.44 -3.90
CA VAL A 111 -3.70 -3.00 -3.39
C VAL A 111 -4.57 -2.62 -4.59
N GLN A 112 -5.76 -3.19 -4.65
CA GLN A 112 -6.71 -3.01 -5.73
C GLN A 112 -8.04 -2.53 -5.14
N LEU A 113 -8.61 -1.48 -5.72
CA LEU A 113 -9.98 -1.10 -5.44
C LEU A 113 -10.91 -1.80 -6.40
N TRP A 114 -12.07 -2.22 -5.90
CA TRP A 114 -13.16 -2.75 -6.71
C TRP A 114 -14.46 -2.03 -6.40
N ARG A 115 -15.29 -1.89 -7.41
CA ARG A 115 -16.66 -1.40 -7.25
C ARG A 115 -17.57 -2.55 -6.86
N GLU A 116 -18.31 -2.41 -5.77
CA GLU A 116 -19.33 -3.39 -5.38
C GLU A 116 -20.45 -3.45 -6.43
N ASN A 117 -20.84 -4.66 -6.83
CA ASN A 117 -21.88 -4.83 -7.84
C ASN A 117 -23.26 -4.68 -7.18
N GLY A 118 -24.11 -3.81 -7.74
CA GLY A 118 -25.53 -3.71 -7.34
C GLY A 118 -25.82 -2.89 -6.08
N ASP A 119 -24.87 -2.07 -5.61
CA ASP A 119 -25.11 -1.11 -4.54
C ASP A 119 -25.24 0.31 -5.12
N ASP A 120 -26.43 0.91 -4.96
CA ASP A 120 -26.70 2.29 -5.35
C ASP A 120 -25.89 3.29 -4.50
N ASN A 121 -25.40 2.88 -3.33
CA ASN A 121 -24.58 3.73 -2.46
C ASN A 121 -23.11 3.77 -2.89
N GLY A 122 -22.75 3.01 -3.92
CA GLY A 122 -21.44 3.09 -4.54
C GLY A 122 -20.30 2.52 -3.68
N GLY A 123 -20.54 1.42 -2.96
CA GLY A 123 -19.54 0.73 -2.16
C GLY A 123 -18.22 0.44 -2.90
N VAL A 124 -17.10 0.64 -2.21
CA VAL A 124 -15.75 0.30 -2.69
C VAL A 124 -15.15 -0.79 -1.79
N ILE A 125 -14.62 -1.83 -2.43
CA ILE A 125 -13.88 -2.91 -1.80
C ILE A 125 -12.38 -2.66 -1.97
N VAL A 126 -11.63 -2.73 -0.87
CA VAL A 126 -10.16 -2.75 -0.88
C VAL A 126 -9.66 -4.19 -0.82
N GLU A 127 -8.99 -4.66 -1.86
CA GLU A 127 -8.33 -5.96 -1.91
C GLU A 127 -6.80 -5.81 -1.82
N VAL A 128 -6.14 -6.67 -1.04
CA VAL A 128 -4.68 -6.67 -0.91
C VAL A 128 -4.11 -8.05 -1.28
N GLN A 129 -3.39 -8.17 -2.39
CA GLN A 129 -2.89 -9.45 -2.91
C GLN A 129 -1.37 -9.59 -2.81
N ARG A 130 -0.87 -10.68 -2.25
CA ARG A 130 0.57 -10.97 -2.20
C ARG A 130 1.09 -11.35 -3.59
N ARG A 131 2.19 -10.74 -4.03
CA ARG A 131 2.94 -11.14 -5.24
C ARG A 131 4.23 -11.87 -4.92
N ARG A 132 4.97 -11.44 -3.89
CA ARG A 132 6.24 -12.06 -3.44
C ARG A 132 6.47 -11.78 -1.95
N GLY A 133 7.22 -12.65 -1.29
CA GLY A 133 7.67 -12.48 0.11
C GLY A 133 6.92 -13.38 1.10
N CYS A 134 7.30 -13.28 2.38
CA CYS A 134 6.75 -14.13 3.44
C CYS A 134 5.26 -13.87 3.71
N CYS A 135 4.47 -14.94 3.90
CA CYS A 135 3.05 -14.85 4.24
C CYS A 135 2.81 -14.22 5.62
N ILE A 136 3.73 -14.39 6.57
CA ILE A 136 3.65 -13.78 7.90
C ILE A 136 3.74 -12.25 7.78
N SER A 137 4.74 -11.74 7.05
CA SER A 137 4.89 -10.30 6.81
C SER A 137 3.71 -9.71 6.04
N MET A 138 3.13 -10.49 5.10
CA MET A 138 1.92 -10.09 4.39
C MET A 138 0.71 -9.99 5.31
N ARG A 139 0.50 -11.01 6.16
CA ARG A 139 -0.60 -11.06 7.14
C ARG A 139 -0.52 -9.87 8.09
N GLU A 140 0.68 -9.54 8.56
CA GLU A 140 0.89 -8.39 9.42
C GLU A 140 0.61 -7.07 8.70
N THR A 141 1.10 -6.90 7.47
CA THR A 141 0.84 -5.70 6.66
C THR A 141 -0.66 -5.51 6.40
N ARG A 142 -1.38 -6.58 6.05
CA ARG A 142 -2.84 -6.58 5.91
C ARG A 142 -3.48 -6.12 7.22
N ARG A 143 -3.20 -6.81 8.33
CA ARG A 143 -3.75 -6.49 9.66
C ARG A 143 -3.56 -5.02 10.05
N GLN A 144 -2.36 -4.48 9.84
CA GLN A 144 -2.04 -3.09 10.13
C GLN A 144 -2.83 -2.12 9.25
N LEU A 145 -2.91 -2.37 7.94
CA LEU A 145 -3.68 -1.54 7.01
C LEU A 145 -5.17 -1.52 7.41
N TYR A 146 -5.75 -2.69 7.68
CA TYR A 146 -7.16 -2.78 8.01
C TYR A 146 -7.49 -2.12 9.35
N ASN A 147 -6.67 -2.35 10.39
CA ASN A 147 -6.82 -1.64 11.66
C ASN A 147 -6.70 -0.13 11.49
N PHE A 148 -5.81 0.33 10.60
CA PHE A 148 -5.67 1.74 10.29
C PHE A 148 -6.94 2.29 9.63
N LEU A 149 -7.49 1.61 8.62
CA LEU A 149 -8.72 2.02 7.95
C LEU A 149 -9.92 2.01 8.91
N ALA A 150 -10.06 0.99 9.77
CA ALA A 150 -11.15 0.93 10.77
C ALA A 150 -11.14 2.07 11.77
N ARG A 151 -9.96 2.43 12.29
CA ARG A 151 -9.83 3.56 13.20
C ARG A 151 -10.19 4.90 12.54
N ASN A 152 -10.19 4.96 11.21
CA ASN A 152 -10.56 6.13 10.43
C ASN A 152 -11.93 6.01 9.74
N GLY A 153 -12.82 5.14 10.25
CA GLY A 153 -14.23 5.07 9.85
C GLY A 153 -14.59 4.04 8.78
N CYS A 154 -13.65 3.21 8.32
CA CYS A 154 -13.95 2.14 7.35
C CYS A 154 -14.33 0.83 8.07
N HIS A 155 -15.52 0.28 7.83
CA HIS A 155 -15.97 -0.92 8.54
C HIS A 155 -15.51 -2.21 7.84
N HIS A 156 -15.25 -3.25 8.64
CA HIS A 156 -14.94 -4.58 8.13
C HIS A 156 -16.26 -5.30 7.87
N SER A 157 -16.42 -5.89 6.69
CA SER A 157 -17.53 -6.79 6.36
C SER A 157 -17.13 -8.23 6.59
#